data_AF-A0A0E0LZ34-F1
#
_entry.id   AF-A0A0E0LZ34-F1
#
_cell.length_a   1.000
_cell.length_b   1.000
_cell.length_c   1.000
_cell.angle_alpha   90.00
_cell.angle_beta   90.00
_cell.angle_gamma   90.00
#
_symmetry.space_group_name_H-M   'P 1'
#
loop_
_entity.id
_entity.type
_entity.pdbx_description
1 polymer ?
#
loop_
_entity_poly.entity_id
_entity_poly.type
_entity_poly.pdbx_seq_one_letter_code
_entity_poly.pdbx_strand_id
1 'polypeptide(L)'
;MKVKDEYIKPLWTSITRMPYLSMLTIISYAKEEVLNLEMLHTLPNLDYLYLKGKLQGGVLPPIFASLTELQDLRMGWSRMQTDPMPSFSHMLNLVQLHLYRVYEGQMMTFRGGRFPKLKKLYLADMEQLSAIEMEAGTMQTINYVKLIGLRSMLAVPSGFQYLPSLQEMVLLDMPEEFMERLRGQDSVYIQLIVRCNTG
;
A
#
# COMPACT_ATOMS: atom_id res chain seq x y z
N MET A 1 3.31 19.84 -12.68
CA MET A 1 4.27 20.96 -12.85
C MET A 1 5.60 20.50 -12.27
N LYS A 2 6.68 20.46 -13.06
CA LYS A 2 8.00 20.14 -12.53
C LYS A 2 8.49 21.33 -11.70
N VAL A 3 8.73 21.12 -10.41
CA VAL A 3 9.29 22.14 -9.52
C VAL A 3 10.81 22.08 -9.69
N LYS A 4 11.46 23.22 -10.01
CA LYS A 4 12.92 23.25 -10.05
C LYS A 4 13.48 23.02 -8.65
N ASP A 5 14.66 22.40 -8.56
CA ASP A 5 15.27 22.02 -7.28
C ASP A 5 15.41 23.18 -6.29
N GLU A 6 15.69 24.39 -6.80
CA GLU A 6 15.78 25.62 -6.00
C GLU A 6 14.48 25.97 -5.24
N TYR A 7 13.33 25.50 -5.72
CA TYR A 7 12.02 25.76 -5.11
C TYR A 7 11.52 24.62 -4.21
N ILE A 8 12.20 23.46 -4.20
CA ILE A 8 11.77 22.29 -3.41
C ILE A 8 11.77 22.62 -1.91
N LYS A 9 12.84 23.21 -1.39
CA LYS A 9 12.93 23.58 0.04
C LYS A 9 11.87 24.62 0.44
N PRO A 10 11.71 25.76 -0.27
CA PRO A 10 10.63 26.71 0.03
C PRO A 10 9.23 26.08 -0.06
N LEU A 11 9.01 25.18 -1.02
CA LEU A 11 7.74 24.47 -1.19
C LEU A 11 7.41 23.61 0.02
N TRP A 12 8.33 22.73 0.45
CA TRP A 12 8.12 21.89 1.64
C TRP A 12 7.90 22.73 2.89
N THR A 13 8.67 23.80 3.07
CA THR A 13 8.49 24.73 4.20
C THR A 13 7.13 25.44 4.16
N SER A 14 6.55 25.64 2.98
CA SER A 14 5.22 26.24 2.84
C SER A 14 4.13 25.24 3.17
N ILE A 15 4.27 24.00 2.68
CA ILE A 15 3.35 22.88 2.94
C ILE A 15 3.28 22.56 4.44
N THR A 16 4.41 22.47 5.14
CA THR A 16 4.43 22.18 6.59
C THR A 16 3.80 23.27 7.44
N ARG A 17 3.65 24.49 6.91
CA ARG A 17 3.02 25.62 7.60
C ARG A 17 1.53 25.77 7.29
N MET A 18 0.92 24.86 6.55
CA MET A 18 -0.51 24.86 6.26
C MET A 18 -1.28 24.13 7.38
N PRO A 19 -1.92 24.84 8.33
CA PRO A 19 -2.52 24.21 9.51
C PRO A 19 -3.72 23.31 9.18
N TYR A 20 -4.37 23.55 8.04
CA TYR A 20 -5.57 22.84 7.59
C TYR A 20 -5.31 21.88 6.41
N LEU A 21 -4.04 21.54 6.13
CA LEU A 21 -3.72 20.62 5.05
C LEU A 21 -4.13 19.19 5.42
N SER A 22 -5.29 18.76 4.93
CA SER A 22 -5.80 17.40 5.11
C SER A 22 -5.52 16.48 3.93
N MET A 23 -5.24 17.04 2.75
CA MET A 23 -5.04 16.28 1.52
C MET A 23 -3.78 16.73 0.79
N LEU A 24 -2.88 15.80 0.52
CA LEU A 24 -1.65 16.06 -0.21
C LEU A 24 -1.48 15.05 -1.34
N THR A 25 -1.24 15.55 -2.55
CA THR A 25 -0.87 14.74 -3.71
C THR A 25 0.49 15.20 -4.22
N ILE A 26 1.44 14.27 -4.33
CA ILE A 26 2.78 14.49 -4.86
C ILE A 26 3.01 13.49 -5.98
N ILE A 27 3.24 13.99 -7.19
CA ILE A 27 3.45 13.16 -8.38
C ILE A 27 4.71 13.63 -9.08
N SER A 28 5.66 12.71 -9.25
CA SER A 28 6.85 12.90 -10.07
C SER A 28 6.46 13.09 -11.53
N TYR A 29 7.12 14.01 -12.22
CA TYR A 29 6.81 14.29 -13.61
C TYR A 29 7.36 13.20 -14.53
N ALA A 30 8.59 12.75 -14.27
CA ALA A 30 9.24 11.73 -15.08
C ALA A 30 9.36 10.38 -14.33
N LYS A 31 9.30 9.27 -15.09
CA LYS A 31 9.36 7.91 -14.56
C LYS A 31 10.62 7.61 -13.74
N GLU A 32 11.76 8.16 -14.16
CA GLU A 32 13.05 7.94 -13.49
C GLU A 32 13.45 9.08 -12.54
N GLU A 33 12.64 10.14 -12.45
CA GLU A 33 12.87 11.24 -11.52
C GLU A 33 12.63 10.77 -10.08
N VAL A 34 13.66 10.97 -9.26
CA VAL A 34 13.66 10.60 -7.84
C VAL A 34 12.99 11.72 -7.05
N LEU A 35 11.96 11.36 -6.29
CA LEU A 35 11.32 12.24 -5.32
C LEU A 35 12.18 12.32 -4.06
N ASN A 36 12.81 13.48 -3.85
CA ASN A 36 13.44 13.82 -2.58
C ASN A 36 12.41 14.51 -1.67
N LEU A 37 12.00 13.79 -0.62
CA LEU A 37 11.08 14.25 0.41
C LEU A 37 11.76 14.36 1.78
N GLU A 38 13.09 14.38 1.86
CA GLU A 38 13.84 14.41 3.12
C GLU A 38 13.52 15.66 3.96
N MET A 39 13.28 16.80 3.30
CA MET A 39 12.97 18.07 3.95
C MET A 39 11.48 18.30 4.18
N LEU A 40 10.63 17.37 3.73
CA LEU A 40 9.20 17.41 4.01
C LEU A 40 8.98 16.72 5.36
N HIS A 41 8.69 17.53 6.38
CA HIS A 41 8.53 17.07 7.76
C HIS A 41 7.05 16.98 8.15
N THR A 42 6.77 17.01 9.46
CA THR A 42 5.48 16.71 10.10
C THR A 42 4.27 17.30 9.39
N LEU A 43 3.31 16.43 9.04
CA LEU A 43 1.97 16.81 8.58
C LEU A 43 0.91 16.11 9.45
N PRO A 44 0.65 16.65 10.66
CA PRO A 44 -0.10 15.91 11.68
C PRO A 44 -1.60 15.77 11.36
N ASN A 45 -2.17 16.68 10.56
CA ASN A 45 -3.59 16.71 10.23
C ASN A 45 -3.89 16.08 8.86
N LEU A 46 -2.93 15.34 8.29
CA LEU A 46 -3.08 14.80 6.94
C LEU A 46 -3.94 13.53 6.98
N ASP A 47 -5.12 13.61 6.36
CA ASP A 47 -6.08 12.50 6.24
C ASP A 47 -5.86 11.69 4.95
N TYR A 48 -5.36 12.34 3.89
CA TYR A 48 -5.13 11.74 2.58
C TYR A 48 -3.73 12.06 2.05
N LEU A 49 -3.02 11.02 1.60
CA LEU A 49 -1.75 11.14 0.90
C LEU A 49 -1.78 10.30 -0.37
N TYR A 50 -1.53 10.96 -1.52
CA TYR A 50 -1.16 10.26 -2.75
C TYR A 50 0.26 10.61 -3.15
N LEU A 51 1.13 9.59 -3.24
CA LEU A 51 2.52 9.72 -3.63
C LEU A 51 2.82 8.84 -4.84
N LYS A 52 3.18 9.43 -5.98
CA LYS A 52 3.57 8.68 -7.19
C LYS A 52 4.95 9.10 -7.67
N GLY A 53 5.89 8.17 -7.70
CA GLY A 53 7.25 8.39 -8.20
C GLY A 53 8.28 7.62 -7.40
N LYS A 54 9.49 7.50 -7.97
CA LYS A 54 10.60 6.77 -7.38
C LYS A 54 11.08 7.46 -6.10
N LEU A 55 11.16 6.73 -4.98
CA LEU A 55 11.68 7.30 -3.73
C LEU A 55 13.21 7.26 -3.70
N GLN A 56 13.80 8.28 -3.09
CA GLN A 56 15.24 8.32 -2.84
C GLN A 56 15.65 7.12 -1.99
N GLY A 57 16.64 6.37 -2.46
CA GLY A 57 17.15 5.17 -1.80
C GLY A 57 16.18 3.98 -1.72
N GLY A 58 14.98 4.06 -2.31
CA GLY A 58 13.96 3.02 -2.18
C GLY A 58 13.46 2.83 -0.74
N VAL A 59 13.47 3.89 0.06
CA VAL A 59 13.02 3.91 1.46
C VAL A 59 11.93 4.96 1.68
N LEU A 60 11.15 4.79 2.74
CA LEU A 60 10.13 5.77 3.11
C LEU A 60 10.79 7.04 3.67
N PRO A 61 10.37 8.24 3.20
CA PRO A 61 10.89 9.49 3.73
C PRO A 61 10.39 9.79 5.15
N PRO A 62 11.08 10.68 5.90
CA PRO A 62 10.79 10.96 7.31
C PRO A 62 9.35 11.40 7.60
N ILE A 63 8.67 12.06 6.63
CA ILE A 63 7.26 12.45 6.76
C ILE A 63 6.35 11.29 7.19
N PHE A 64 6.63 10.05 6.74
CA PHE A 64 5.79 8.89 7.03
C PHE A 64 5.68 8.59 8.53
N ALA A 65 6.66 8.98 9.35
CA ALA A 65 6.60 8.80 10.80
C ALA A 65 5.59 9.73 11.50
N SER A 66 5.08 10.75 10.81
CA SER A 66 4.16 11.76 11.37
C SER A 66 2.69 11.56 10.99
N LEU A 67 2.38 10.59 10.12
CA LEU A 67 1.07 10.43 9.50
C LEU A 67 0.10 9.62 10.37
N THR A 68 -0.14 10.07 11.61
CA THR A 68 -0.97 9.33 12.58
C THR A 68 -2.48 9.43 12.29
N GLU A 69 -2.93 10.53 11.70
CA GLU A 69 -4.34 10.77 11.36
C GLU A 69 -4.74 10.25 9.97
N LEU A 70 -3.78 9.70 9.21
CA LEU A 70 -4.00 9.30 7.83
C LEU A 70 -5.05 8.20 7.70
N GLN A 71 -6.03 8.44 6.84
CA GLN A 71 -7.15 7.53 6.56
C GLN A 71 -7.06 6.90 5.17
N ASP A 72 -6.47 7.57 4.18
CA ASP A 72 -6.29 7.06 2.83
C ASP A 72 -4.84 7.29 2.37
N LEU A 73 -4.10 6.18 2.23
CA LEU A 73 -2.74 6.17 1.70
C LEU A 73 -2.73 5.54 0.32
N ARG A 74 -2.21 6.30 -0.65
CA ARG A 74 -1.99 5.81 -2.01
C ARG A 74 -0.54 6.02 -2.40
N MET A 75 0.11 4.95 -2.84
CA MET A 75 1.49 5.00 -3.30
C MET A 75 1.63 4.33 -4.66
N GLY A 76 2.48 4.91 -5.50
CA GLY A 76 2.70 4.49 -6.87
C GLY A 76 4.17 4.59 -7.27
N TRP A 77 4.70 3.57 -7.95
CA TRP A 77 6.03 3.63 -8.59
C TRP A 77 7.19 3.96 -7.64
N SER A 78 7.10 3.56 -6.37
CA SER A 78 8.03 3.98 -5.33
C SER A 78 9.36 3.22 -5.31
N ARG A 79 9.44 2.04 -5.95
CA ARG A 79 10.63 1.18 -6.01
C ARG A 79 11.25 0.87 -4.63
N MET A 80 10.39 0.62 -3.64
CA MET A 80 10.82 0.29 -2.29
C MET A 80 11.53 -1.05 -2.27
N GLN A 81 12.66 -1.12 -1.55
CA GLN A 81 13.48 -2.34 -1.45
C GLN A 81 13.14 -3.18 -0.22
N THR A 82 12.47 -2.58 0.77
CA THR A 82 12.04 -3.24 2.01
C THR A 82 10.53 -3.23 2.13
N ASP A 83 9.99 -4.21 2.87
CA ASP A 83 8.56 -4.30 3.13
C ASP A 83 8.03 -2.99 3.76
N PRO A 84 7.08 -2.29 3.12
CA PRO A 84 6.50 -1.07 3.68
C PRO A 84 5.61 -1.29 4.92
N MET A 85 5.06 -2.50 5.11
CA MET A 85 4.00 -2.73 6.09
C MET A 85 4.40 -2.44 7.54
N PRO A 86 5.60 -2.81 8.02
CA PRO A 86 6.07 -2.45 9.36
C PRO A 86 6.08 -0.94 9.60
N SER A 87 6.43 -0.14 8.58
CA SER A 87 6.48 1.32 8.69
C SER A 87 5.10 1.96 8.73
N PHE A 88 4.08 1.34 8.12
CA PHE A 88 2.70 1.83 8.18
C PHE A 88 1.95 1.41 9.45
N SER A 89 2.55 0.56 10.29
CA SER A 89 1.88 -0.06 11.45
C SER A 89 1.44 0.93 12.56
N HIS A 90 1.92 2.17 12.54
CA HIS A 90 1.54 3.23 13.45
C HIS A 90 0.34 4.06 12.96
N MET A 91 -0.08 3.90 11.70
CA MET A 91 -1.23 4.59 11.10
C MET A 91 -2.52 3.89 11.53
N LEU A 92 -2.89 4.04 12.81
CA LEU A 92 -4.04 3.34 13.40
C LEU A 92 -5.39 3.80 12.83
N ASN A 93 -5.42 4.96 12.18
CA ASN A 93 -6.59 5.53 11.53
C ASN A 93 -6.77 5.12 10.06
N LEU A 94 -5.83 4.36 9.49
CA LEU A 94 -5.83 4.01 8.07
C LEU A 94 -7.05 3.15 7.71
N VAL A 95 -7.85 3.64 6.76
CA VAL A 95 -9.08 3.00 6.27
C VAL A 95 -8.87 2.39 4.88
N GLN A 96 -8.07 3.04 4.03
CA GLN A 96 -7.79 2.63 2.67
C GLN A 96 -6.29 2.64 2.39
N LEU A 97 -5.79 1.55 1.81
CA LEU A 97 -4.40 1.41 1.40
C LEU A 97 -4.33 0.95 -0.06
N HIS A 98 -3.71 1.78 -0.90
CA HIS A 98 -3.50 1.50 -2.31
C HIS A 98 -2.01 1.51 -2.66
N LEU A 99 -1.48 0.36 -3.06
CA LEU A 99 -0.08 0.20 -3.45
C LEU A 99 0.02 -0.31 -4.89
N TYR A 100 0.56 0.54 -5.77
CA TYR A 100 0.75 0.23 -7.20
C TYR A 100 2.23 0.31 -7.58
N ARG A 101 2.88 -0.81 -7.93
CA ARG A 101 4.33 -0.83 -8.25
C ARG A 101 5.19 -0.19 -7.15
N VAL A 102 4.82 -0.42 -5.89
CA VAL A 102 5.46 0.24 -4.74
C VAL A 102 6.68 -0.51 -4.27
N TYR A 103 6.62 -1.84 -4.23
CA TYR A 103 7.61 -2.69 -3.60
C TYR A 103 8.24 -3.63 -4.63
N GLU A 104 9.56 -3.74 -4.59
CA GLU A 104 10.37 -4.60 -5.45
C GLU A 104 10.90 -5.84 -4.71
N GLY A 105 10.52 -6.07 -3.46
CA GLY A 105 10.88 -7.29 -2.73
C GLY A 105 9.83 -8.40 -2.86
N GLN A 106 10.11 -9.52 -2.19
CA GLN A 106 9.38 -10.78 -2.42
C GLN A 106 8.25 -11.05 -1.41
N MET A 107 8.35 -10.49 -0.21
CA MET A 107 7.43 -10.79 0.88
C MET A 107 6.92 -9.52 1.56
N MET A 108 5.61 -9.47 1.82
CA MET A 108 4.98 -8.47 2.71
C MET A 108 4.37 -9.15 3.93
N THR A 109 4.56 -8.55 5.11
CA THR A 109 4.06 -9.10 6.38
C THR A 109 3.10 -8.13 7.07
N PHE A 110 1.86 -8.57 7.28
CA PHE A 110 0.85 -7.88 8.06
C PHE A 110 0.84 -8.42 9.49
N ARG A 111 1.49 -7.70 10.40
CA ARG A 111 1.61 -8.10 11.82
C ARG A 111 0.28 -8.02 12.57
N GLY A 112 0.15 -8.87 13.58
CA GLY A 112 -1.02 -8.94 14.45
C GLY A 112 -1.24 -7.63 15.22
N GLY A 113 -2.51 -7.27 15.45
CA GLY A 113 -2.88 -6.04 16.15
C GLY A 113 -2.61 -4.76 15.36
N ARG A 114 -2.22 -4.85 14.08
CA ARG A 114 -2.01 -3.69 13.20
C ARG A 114 -3.18 -3.49 12.25
N PHE A 115 -3.29 -2.26 11.73
CA PHE A 115 -4.33 -1.84 10.80
C PHE A 115 -5.78 -2.06 11.33
N PRO A 116 -6.10 -1.59 12.55
CA PRO A 116 -7.37 -1.92 13.22
C PRO A 116 -8.61 -1.30 12.55
N LYS A 117 -8.45 -0.30 11.67
CA LYS A 117 -9.53 0.37 10.94
C LYS A 117 -9.48 0.15 9.43
N LEU A 118 -8.52 -0.63 8.93
CA LEU A 118 -8.36 -0.83 7.49
C LEU A 118 -9.56 -1.60 6.94
N LYS A 119 -10.25 -1.01 5.96
CA LYS A 119 -11.42 -1.61 5.31
C LYS A 119 -11.10 -2.09 3.90
N LYS A 120 -10.20 -1.40 3.20
CA LYS A 120 -9.88 -1.70 1.80
C LYS A 120 -8.39 -1.77 1.56
N LEU A 121 -7.95 -2.86 0.95
CA LEU A 121 -6.56 -3.10 0.55
C LEU A 121 -6.48 -3.34 -0.96
N TYR A 122 -5.62 -2.59 -1.63
CA TYR A 122 -5.36 -2.71 -3.06
C TYR A 122 -3.86 -2.90 -3.29
N LEU A 123 -3.48 -4.04 -3.84
CA LEU A 123 -2.09 -4.37 -4.18
C LEU A 123 -2.03 -4.66 -5.68
N ALA A 124 -1.14 -3.96 -6.40
CA ALA A 124 -1.11 -4.05 -7.85
C ALA A 124 0.29 -3.93 -8.45
N ASP A 125 0.55 -4.73 -9.50
CA ASP A 125 1.74 -4.72 -10.34
C ASP A 125 3.08 -4.79 -9.56
N MET A 126 3.16 -5.64 -8.54
CA MET A 126 4.42 -5.87 -7.81
C MET A 126 5.05 -7.18 -8.29
N GLU A 127 5.83 -7.08 -9.37
CA GLU A 127 6.34 -8.21 -10.15
C GLU A 127 7.07 -9.27 -9.30
N GLN A 128 7.83 -8.87 -8.29
CA GLN A 128 8.63 -9.78 -7.46
C GLN A 128 7.88 -10.32 -6.24
N LEU A 129 6.73 -9.73 -5.90
CA LEU A 129 5.96 -10.12 -4.71
C LEU A 129 5.40 -11.53 -4.92
N SER A 130 5.92 -12.49 -4.16
CA SER A 130 5.55 -13.90 -4.24
C SER A 130 4.82 -14.40 -2.99
N ALA A 131 4.97 -13.69 -1.87
CA ALA A 131 4.34 -14.05 -0.61
C ALA A 131 3.73 -12.84 0.09
N ILE A 132 2.54 -13.05 0.66
CA ILE A 132 1.94 -12.15 1.65
C ILE A 132 1.64 -13.01 2.88
N GLU A 133 2.10 -12.56 4.04
CA GLU A 133 1.88 -13.23 5.31
C GLU A 133 1.02 -12.34 6.21
N MET A 134 -0.04 -12.92 6.76
CA MET A 134 -0.95 -12.23 7.67
C MET A 134 -0.95 -12.96 9.01
N GLU A 135 -0.52 -12.26 10.06
CA GLU A 135 -0.60 -12.77 11.42
C GLU A 135 -2.03 -12.64 11.98
N ALA A 136 -2.40 -13.55 12.87
CA ALA A 136 -3.69 -13.50 13.55
C ALA A 136 -3.90 -12.14 14.25
N GLY A 137 -5.12 -11.61 14.15
CA GLY A 137 -5.46 -10.31 14.73
C GLY A 137 -5.07 -9.08 13.90
N THR A 138 -4.49 -9.25 12.70
CA THR A 138 -4.27 -8.13 11.77
C THR A 138 -5.57 -7.76 11.03
N MET A 139 -5.68 -6.51 10.58
CA MET A 139 -6.72 -6.07 9.62
C MET A 139 -8.17 -6.51 9.98
N GLN A 140 -8.55 -6.46 11.25
CA GLN A 140 -9.81 -7.07 11.74
C GLN A 140 -11.09 -6.49 11.10
N THR A 141 -11.02 -5.29 10.51
CA THR A 141 -12.14 -4.61 9.84
C THR A 141 -12.10 -4.69 8.31
N ILE A 142 -11.15 -5.42 7.72
CA ILE A 142 -10.99 -5.49 6.26
C ILE A 142 -12.24 -6.12 5.64
N ASN A 143 -12.83 -5.46 4.65
CA ASN A 143 -14.00 -5.98 3.94
C ASN A 143 -13.77 -6.15 2.43
N TYR A 144 -12.71 -5.53 1.90
CA TYR A 144 -12.39 -5.56 0.49
C TYR A 144 -10.89 -5.72 0.26
N VAL A 145 -10.51 -6.74 -0.50
CA VAL A 145 -9.13 -6.95 -0.96
C VAL A 145 -9.13 -7.03 -2.48
N LYS A 146 -8.24 -6.28 -3.13
CA LYS A 146 -8.02 -6.35 -4.57
C LYS A 146 -6.55 -6.60 -4.88
N LEU A 147 -6.30 -7.66 -5.62
CA LEU A 147 -4.98 -8.06 -6.10
C LEU A 147 -4.98 -8.00 -7.63
N ILE A 148 -3.99 -7.31 -8.20
CA ILE A 148 -3.89 -7.10 -9.65
C ILE A 148 -2.47 -7.38 -10.11
N GLY A 149 -2.28 -8.23 -11.11
CA GLY A 149 -1.00 -8.34 -11.81
C GLY A 149 0.18 -8.78 -10.91
N LEU A 150 -0.08 -9.57 -9.87
CA LEU A 150 0.96 -10.08 -8.96
C LEU A 150 1.58 -11.36 -9.54
N ARG A 151 2.43 -11.21 -10.55
CA ARG A 151 2.86 -12.32 -11.43
C ARG A 151 3.67 -13.42 -10.75
N SER A 152 4.40 -13.10 -9.69
CA SER A 152 5.18 -14.08 -8.91
C SER A 152 4.38 -14.75 -7.79
N MET A 153 3.13 -14.33 -7.58
CA MET A 153 2.30 -14.83 -6.49
C MET A 153 1.51 -16.06 -6.95
N LEU A 154 2.05 -17.24 -6.66
CA LEU A 154 1.54 -18.54 -7.14
C LEU A 154 0.60 -19.24 -6.16
N ALA A 155 0.50 -18.75 -4.92
CA ALA A 155 -0.33 -19.33 -3.87
C ALA A 155 -1.18 -18.27 -3.17
N VAL A 156 -2.32 -18.68 -2.63
CA VAL A 156 -3.16 -17.83 -1.79
C VAL A 156 -2.36 -17.41 -0.56
N PRO A 157 -2.38 -16.12 -0.16
CA PRO A 157 -1.60 -15.66 0.98
C PRO A 157 -1.94 -16.38 2.27
N SER A 158 -0.92 -16.60 3.10
CA SER A 158 -1.12 -17.21 4.41
C SER A 158 -1.85 -16.23 5.33
N GLY A 159 -2.86 -16.72 6.04
CA GLY A 159 -3.60 -15.93 7.03
C GLY A 159 -4.85 -15.23 6.50
N PHE A 160 -5.31 -15.51 5.26
CA PHE A 160 -6.65 -15.08 4.81
C PHE A 160 -7.76 -15.57 5.74
N GLN A 161 -7.59 -16.75 6.34
CA GLN A 161 -8.49 -17.30 7.35
C GLN A 161 -8.60 -16.44 8.62
N TYR A 162 -7.68 -15.48 8.83
CA TYR A 162 -7.68 -14.57 9.98
C TYR A 162 -8.40 -13.24 9.70
N LEU A 163 -9.05 -13.09 8.54
CA LEU A 163 -9.75 -11.87 8.13
C LEU A 163 -11.28 -12.03 8.30
N PRO A 164 -11.83 -11.86 9.52
CA PRO A 164 -13.21 -12.22 9.83
C PRO A 164 -14.26 -11.35 9.12
N SER A 165 -13.88 -10.14 8.71
CA SER A 165 -14.78 -9.14 8.12
C SER A 165 -14.72 -9.11 6.59
N LEU A 166 -13.86 -9.94 5.97
CA LEU A 166 -13.64 -9.90 4.52
C LEU A 166 -14.93 -10.31 3.81
N GLN A 167 -15.36 -9.54 2.81
CA GLN A 167 -16.61 -9.77 2.07
C GLN A 167 -16.36 -9.96 0.58
N GLU A 168 -15.43 -9.17 0.02
CA GLU A 168 -15.14 -9.18 -1.40
C GLU A 168 -13.64 -9.30 -1.65
N MET A 169 -13.28 -10.24 -2.53
CA MET A 169 -11.92 -10.39 -3.06
C MET A 169 -11.98 -10.24 -4.58
N VAL A 170 -11.23 -9.28 -5.11
CA VAL A 170 -11.14 -9.04 -6.55
C VAL A 170 -9.76 -9.41 -7.05
N LEU A 171 -9.73 -10.29 -8.05
CA LEU A 171 -8.52 -10.84 -8.64
C LEU A 171 -8.50 -10.51 -10.13
N LEU A 172 -7.46 -9.80 -10.56
CA LEU A 172 -7.28 -9.40 -11.96
C LEU A 172 -5.86 -9.72 -12.38
N ASP A 173 -5.67 -10.25 -13.58
CA ASP A 173 -4.36 -10.55 -14.17
C ASP A 173 -3.44 -11.36 -13.22
N MET A 174 -4.01 -12.29 -12.46
CA MET A 174 -3.28 -13.18 -11.55
C MET A 174 -2.78 -14.43 -12.31
N PRO A 175 -1.66 -15.05 -11.87
CA PRO A 175 -1.15 -16.28 -12.49
C PRO A 175 -2.19 -17.41 -12.50
N GLU A 176 -2.17 -18.24 -13.55
CA GLU A 176 -3.09 -19.38 -13.66
C GLU A 176 -2.93 -20.36 -12.49
N GLU A 177 -1.69 -20.65 -12.07
CA GLU A 177 -1.42 -21.51 -10.92
C GLU A 177 -2.07 -20.99 -9.63
N PHE A 178 -2.05 -19.68 -9.41
CA PHE A 178 -2.73 -19.06 -8.27
C PHE A 178 -4.25 -19.33 -8.32
N MET A 179 -4.83 -19.18 -9.51
CA MET A 179 -6.27 -19.40 -9.73
C MET A 179 -6.66 -20.87 -9.56
N GLU A 180 -5.82 -21.81 -9.97
CA GLU A 180 -6.03 -23.24 -9.77
C GLU A 180 -6.03 -23.62 -8.29
N ARG A 181 -5.04 -23.13 -7.51
CA ARG A 181 -4.96 -23.39 -6.07
C ARG A 181 -6.15 -22.80 -5.32
N LEU A 182 -6.55 -21.58 -5.67
CA LEU A 182 -7.72 -20.90 -5.12
C LEU A 182 -9.02 -21.71 -5.32
N ARG A 183 -9.21 -22.29 -6.50
CA ARG A 183 -10.39 -23.11 -6.83
C ARG A 183 -10.32 -24.52 -6.22
N GLY A 184 -9.12 -25.04 -5.99
CA GLY A 184 -8.89 -26.36 -5.43
C GLY A 184 -8.68 -26.33 -3.92
N GLN A 185 -7.41 -26.46 -3.52
CA GLN A 185 -6.98 -26.69 -2.13
C GLN A 185 -7.35 -25.54 -1.18
N ASP A 186 -7.36 -24.31 -1.69
CA ASP A 186 -7.58 -23.13 -0.86
C ASP A 186 -9.05 -22.67 -0.82
N SER A 187 -9.93 -23.35 -1.56
CA SER A 187 -11.36 -23.01 -1.67
C SER A 187 -12.09 -23.02 -0.32
N VAL A 188 -11.63 -23.84 0.63
CA VAL A 188 -12.21 -23.98 1.97
C VAL A 188 -11.94 -22.75 2.85
N TYR A 189 -10.84 -22.03 2.61
CA TYR A 189 -10.45 -20.86 3.39
C TYR A 189 -11.14 -19.57 2.93
N ILE A 190 -11.86 -19.60 1.79
CA ILE A 190 -12.38 -18.43 1.09
C ILE A 190 -13.87 -18.65 0.79
N GLN A 191 -14.75 -18.48 1.79
CA GLN A 191 -16.20 -18.34 1.58
C GLN A 191 -16.57 -16.92 1.12
N LEU A 192 -15.79 -16.36 0.20
CA LEU A 192 -15.86 -14.95 -0.19
C LEU A 192 -16.43 -14.78 -1.58
N ILE A 193 -17.03 -13.61 -1.84
CA ILE A 193 -17.37 -13.23 -3.20
C ILE A 193 -16.07 -12.92 -3.93
N VAL A 194 -15.58 -13.90 -4.69
CA VAL A 194 -14.41 -13.74 -5.56
C VAL A 194 -14.90 -13.26 -6.93
N ARG A 195 -14.45 -12.08 -7.34
CA ARG A 195 -14.66 -11.57 -8.70
C ARG A 195 -13.38 -11.67 -9.50
N CYS A 196 -13.42 -12.49 -10.54
CA CYS A 196 -12.34 -12.67 -11.51
C CYS A 196 -12.80 -12.11 -12.85
N ASN A 197 -12.02 -11.22 -13.46
CA ASN A 197 -12.17 -10.93 -14.89
C ASN A 197 -10.98 -11.56 -15.62
N THR A 198 -11.27 -12.48 -16.53
CA THR A 198 -10.35 -12.88 -17.59
C THR A 198 -10.47 -11.83 -18.69
N GLY A 199 -9.49 -10.95 -18.80
CA GLY A 199 -9.31 -10.07 -19.96
C GLY A 199 -8.73 -10.83 -21.14
#